data_AF-F4A1H9-F1
#
_entry.id   AF-F4A1H9-F1
#
_cell.length_a   1.000
_cell.length_b   1.000
_cell.length_c   1.000
_cell.angle_alpha   90.00
_cell.angle_beta   90.00
_cell.angle_gamma   90.00
#
_symmetry.space_group_name_H-M   'P 1'
#
loop_
_entity.id
_entity.type
_entity.pdbx_description
1 polymer ?
#
loop_
_entity_poly.entity_id
_entity_poly.type
_entity_poly.pdbx_seq_one_letter_code
_entity_poly.pdbx_strand_id
1 'polypeptide(L)'
;MDDNERVLASLKEDLERAKTMKVKAETRLEQLQKQRDELIKELAELGIEPEQLDDEIKRLQNEIDMLIKQARELLPPDLLKH
;
A
#
# COMPACT_ATOMS: atom_id res chain seq x y z
N MET A 1 -52.65 0.01 17.94
CA MET A 1 -51.20 -0.19 18.13
C MET A 1 -50.67 1.16 18.52
N ASP A 2 -50.18 1.24 19.74
CA ASP A 2 -49.83 2.49 20.42
C ASP A 2 -48.61 3.11 19.72
N ASP A 3 -48.60 4.42 19.48
CA ASP A 3 -47.53 5.08 18.70
C ASP A 3 -46.13 4.85 19.32
N ASN A 4 -46.10 4.63 20.63
CA ASN A 4 -44.90 4.25 21.37
C ASN A 4 -44.31 2.90 20.93
N GLU A 5 -45.13 1.91 20.59
CA GLU A 5 -44.66 0.59 20.11
C GLU A 5 -43.99 0.72 18.74
N ARG A 6 -44.51 1.61 17.87
CA ARG A 6 -43.93 1.87 16.54
C ARG A 6 -42.57 2.57 16.65
N VAL A 7 -42.44 3.54 17.55
CA VAL A 7 -41.18 4.22 17.82
C VAL A 7 -40.13 3.25 18.38
N LEU A 8 -40.53 2.37 19.32
CA LEU A 8 -39.63 1.36 19.88
C LEU A 8 -39.14 0.36 18.82
N ALA A 9 -40.03 -0.04 17.91
CA ALA A 9 -39.68 -0.94 16.81
C ALA A 9 -38.68 -0.29 15.84
N SER A 10 -38.90 0.97 15.46
CA SER A 10 -37.96 1.72 14.60
C SER A 10 -36.58 1.85 15.24
N LEU A 11 -36.52 2.23 16.52
CA LEU A 11 -35.25 2.36 17.24
C LEU A 11 -34.49 1.04 17.33
N LYS A 12 -35.20 -0.07 17.48
CA LYS A 12 -34.61 -1.41 17.50
C LYS A 12 -34.03 -1.78 16.13
N GLU A 13 -34.74 -1.49 15.05
CA GLU A 13 -34.23 -1.69 13.68
C GLU A 13 -33.01 -0.82 13.37
N ASP A 14 -33.03 0.45 13.78
CA ASP A 14 -31.89 1.37 13.63
C ASP A 14 -30.66 0.86 14.38
N LEU A 15 -30.86 0.35 15.60
CA LEU A 15 -29.79 -0.22 16.41
C LEU A 15 -29.19 -1.47 15.77
N GLU A 16 -30.02 -2.37 15.23
CA GLU A 16 -29.51 -3.57 14.55
C GLU A 16 -28.78 -3.24 13.24
N ARG A 17 -29.25 -2.23 12.49
CA ARG A 17 -28.51 -1.69 11.34
C ARG A 17 -27.16 -1.13 11.75
N ALA A 18 -27.11 -0.32 12.80
CA ALA A 18 -25.88 0.26 13.30
C ALA A 18 -24.87 -0.81 13.77
N LYS A 19 -25.33 -1.84 14.48
CA LYS A 19 -24.49 -2.99 14.87
C LYS A 19 -23.92 -3.71 13.66
N THR A 20 -24.76 -3.97 12.66
CA THR A 20 -24.33 -4.64 11.42
C THR A 20 -23.28 -3.81 10.68
N MET A 21 -23.49 -2.49 10.60
CA MET A 21 -22.53 -1.56 9.98
C MET A 21 -21.20 -1.55 10.74
N LYS A 22 -21.22 -1.55 12.07
CA LYS A 22 -20.04 -1.59 12.92
C LYS A 22 -19.22 -2.86 12.66
N VAL A 23 -19.86 -4.04 12.71
CA VAL A 23 -19.18 -5.32 12.46
C VAL A 23 -18.55 -5.34 11.07
N LYS A 24 -19.25 -4.86 10.04
CA LYS A 24 -18.72 -4.79 8.67
C LYS A 24 -17.50 -3.86 8.58
N ALA A 25 -17.52 -2.73 9.28
CA ALA A 25 -16.39 -1.81 9.32
C ALA A 25 -15.18 -2.41 10.04
N GLU A 26 -15.40 -3.10 11.16
CA GLU A 26 -14.36 -3.79 11.93
C GLU A 26 -13.71 -4.90 11.09
N THR A 27 -14.50 -5.74 10.42
CA THR A 27 -13.97 -6.78 9.52
C THR A 27 -13.14 -6.18 8.38
N ARG A 28 -13.61 -5.07 7.79
CA ARG A 28 -12.88 -4.42 6.70
C ARG A 28 -11.58 -3.78 7.18
N LEU A 29 -11.57 -3.21 8.38
CA LEU A 29 -10.35 -2.67 8.98
C LEU A 29 -9.32 -3.77 9.24
N GLU A 30 -9.75 -4.90 9.80
CA GLU A 30 -8.86 -6.04 10.05
C GLU A 30 -8.26 -6.59 8.75
N GLN A 31 -9.06 -6.68 7.67
CA GLN A 31 -8.57 -7.08 6.35
C GLN A 31 -7.53 -6.12 5.79
N LEU A 32 -7.78 -4.81 5.88
CA LEU A 32 -6.82 -3.78 5.41
C LEU A 32 -5.53 -3.80 6.23
N GLN A 33 -5.60 -4.05 7.53
CA GLN A 33 -4.43 -4.19 8.39
C GLN A 33 -3.58 -5.40 7.99
N LYS A 34 -4.21 -6.55 7.74
CA LYS A 34 -3.49 -7.74 7.25
C LYS A 34 -2.81 -7.48 5.91
N GLN A 35 -3.52 -6.88 4.95
CA GLN A 35 -2.94 -6.51 3.65
C GLN A 35 -1.75 -5.56 3.80
N ARG A 36 -1.85 -4.56 4.67
CA ARG A 36 -0.74 -3.64 4.95
C ARG A 36 0.46 -4.39 5.53
N ASP A 37 0.24 -5.26 6.52
CA ASP A 37 1.31 -5.98 7.18
C ASP A 37 1.99 -6.99 6.25
N GLU A 38 1.24 -7.61 5.34
CA GLU A 38 1.75 -8.43 4.24
C GLU A 38 2.63 -7.61 3.29
N LEU A 39 2.15 -6.45 2.83
CA LEU A 39 2.94 -5.54 1.98
C LEU A 39 4.23 -5.08 2.67
N ILE A 40 4.20 -4.77 3.97
CA ILE A 40 5.39 -4.39 4.73
C ILE A 40 6.37 -5.56 4.82
N LYS A 41 5.89 -6.79 5.01
CA LYS A 41 6.75 -7.98 4.99
C LYS A 41 7.38 -8.21 3.63
N GLU A 42 6.61 -8.11 2.55
CA GLU A 42 7.13 -8.24 1.17
C GLU A 42 8.20 -7.17 0.89
N LEU A 43 7.98 -5.92 1.31
CA LEU A 43 8.97 -4.85 1.20
C LEU A 43 10.24 -5.17 2.01
N ALA A 44 10.10 -5.66 3.24
CA ALA A 44 11.24 -6.07 4.07
C ALA A 44 12.00 -7.28 3.49
N GLU A 45 11.30 -8.25 2.89
CA GLU A 45 11.91 -9.40 2.19
C GLU A 45 12.70 -8.96 0.96
N LEU A 46 12.26 -7.90 0.28
CA LEU A 46 12.99 -7.24 -0.80
C LEU A 46 14.16 -6.38 -0.27
N GLY A 47 14.32 -6.26 1.04
CA GLY A 47 15.37 -5.47 1.69
C GLY A 47 15.13 -3.96 1.64
N ILE A 48 13.89 -3.53 1.40
CA ILE A 48 13.52 -2.13 1.25
C ILE A 48 12.55 -1.73 2.37
N GLU A 49 12.98 -0.85 3.27
CA GLU A 49 12.02 -0.27 4.22
C GLU A 49 11.09 0.70 3.49
N PRO A 50 9.78 0.73 3.79
CA PRO A 50 8.81 1.62 3.13
C PRO A 50 9.23 3.10 3.20
N GLU A 51 9.85 3.53 4.30
CA GLU A 51 10.38 4.88 4.46
C GLU A 51 11.62 5.17 3.59
N GLN A 52 12.29 4.12 3.10
CA GLN A 52 13.51 4.22 2.28
C GLN A 52 13.27 3.94 0.80
N LEU A 53 12.04 3.61 0.39
CA LEU A 53 11.70 3.25 -0.99
C LEU A 53 12.12 4.35 -2.00
N ASP A 54 11.87 5.61 -1.67
CA ASP A 54 12.25 6.75 -2.52
C ASP A 54 13.77 6.95 -2.60
N ASP A 55 14.49 6.71 -1.49
CA ASP A 55 15.94 6.83 -1.43
C ASP A 55 16.63 5.66 -2.15
N GLU A 56 16.04 4.47 -2.07
CA GLU A 56 16.45 3.27 -2.81
C GLU A 56 16.31 3.46 -4.32
N ILE A 57 15.17 4.01 -4.77
CA ILE A 57 14.94 4.36 -6.18
C ILE A 57 16.01 5.35 -6.66
N LYS A 58 16.29 6.40 -5.89
CA LYS A 58 17.35 7.38 -6.24
C LYS A 58 18.73 6.73 -6.30
N ARG A 59 19.06 5.84 -5.35
CA ARG A 59 20.33 5.11 -5.35
C ARG A 59 20.48 4.28 -6.62
N LEU A 60 19.47 3.50 -6.96
CA LEU A 60 19.44 2.67 -8.17
C LEU A 60 19.55 3.53 -9.45
N GLN A 61 18.86 4.67 -9.51
CA GLN A 61 18.98 5.60 -10.63
C GLN A 61 20.43 6.09 -10.82
N ASN A 62 21.07 6.53 -9.74
CA ASN A 62 22.46 7.00 -9.78
C ASN A 62 23.44 5.89 -10.18
N GLU A 63 23.20 4.67 -9.72
CA GLU A 63 24.00 3.51 -10.08
C GLU A 63 23.88 3.17 -11.57
N ILE A 64 22.67 3.23 -12.12
CA ILE A 64 22.42 3.06 -13.57
C ILE A 64 23.19 4.11 -14.37
N ASP A 65 23.11 5.39 -14.00
CA ASP A 65 23.82 6.47 -14.70
C ASP A 65 25.34 6.29 -14.66
N MET A 66 25.87 5.87 -13.51
CA MET A 66 27.29 5.57 -13.34
C MET A 66 27.72 4.40 -14.22
N LEU A 67 26.96 3.30 -14.25
CA LEU A 67 27.25 2.12 -15.07
C LEU A 67 27.18 2.45 -16.57
N ILE A 68 26.21 3.27 -16.99
CA ILE A 68 26.12 3.75 -18.38
C ILE A 68 27.34 4.58 -18.74
N LYS A 69 27.79 5.46 -17.85
CA LYS A 69 29.00 6.27 -18.06
C LYS A 69 30.25 5.39 -18.16
N GLN A 70 30.42 4.44 -17.25
CA GLN A 70 31.52 3.48 -17.29
C GLN A 70 31.50 2.64 -18.57
N ALA A 71 30.33 2.16 -18.99
CA ALA A 71 30.18 1.42 -20.24
C ALA A 71 30.59 2.27 -21.46
N ARG A 72 30.23 3.56 -21.49
CA ARG A 72 30.65 4.51 -22.53
C ARG A 72 32.15 4.80 -22.52
N GLU A 73 32.78 4.86 -21.35
CA GLU A 73 34.23 5.06 -21.21
C GLU A 73 35.04 3.80 -21.58
N LEU A 74 34.48 2.61 -21.34
CA LEU A 74 35.06 1.32 -21.70
C LEU A 74 34.83 0.94 -23.16
N LEU A 75 33.91 1.61 -23.86
CA LEU A 75 33.68 1.45 -25.29
C LEU A 75 34.84 2.06 -26.08
N PRO A 76 35.59 1.27 -26.87
CA PRO A 76 36.65 1.78 -27.74
C PRO A 76 36.10 2.87 -28.67
N PRO A 77 36.83 3.97 -28.90
CA PRO A 77 36.40 5.05 -29.78
C PRO A 77 36.15 4.60 -31.24
N ASP A 78 36.65 3.43 -31.63
CA ASP A 78 36.41 2.82 -32.94
C ASP A 78 34.95 2.34 -33.14
N LEU A 79 34.19 2.10 -32.06
CA LEU A 79 32.77 1.69 -32.14
C LEU A 79 31.79 2.88 -32.09
N LEU A 80 32.27 4.09 -31.82
CA LEU A 80 31.45 5.33 -31.75
C LEU A 80 31.37 6.09 -33.09
N LYS A 81 31.99 5.57 -34.15
CA LYS A 81 31.83 6.07 -35.52
C LYS A 81 30.83 5.19 -36.28
N HIS A 82 29.56 5.57 -36.26
CA HIS A 82 28.71 5.78 -37.44
C HIS A 82 27.38 6.42 -37.03
#